data_AF-A0A8C7E5Y1-F1
#
_entry.id   AF-A0A8C7E5Y1-F1
#
_cell.length_a   1.000
_cell.length_b   1.000
_cell.length_c   1.000
_cell.angle_alpha   90.00
_cell.angle_beta   90.00
_cell.angle_gamma   90.00
#
_symmetry.space_group_name_H-M   'P 1'
#
loop_
_entity.id
_entity.type
_entity.pdbx_description
1 polymer ?
#
loop_
_entity_poly.entity_id
_entity_poly.type
_entity_poly.pdbx_seq_one_letter_code
_entity_poly.pdbx_strand_id
1 'polypeptide(L)'
;TSGCDYSLFKDGIEPMWEDNWNKHGGRWLITLAKQQRRTELDRFWLETLLCLIGEMFCDYSDDVCGAVINIRAKGDKIAIWTREAENRDGVIHIGRVYKEHLGLSSKVVIGYQAHADTATKSGSLMKNRFIV
;
A
#
# COMPACT_ATOMS: atom_id res chain seq x y z
N THR A 1 -18.44 -13.50 5.04
CA THR A 1 -18.25 -12.73 6.28
C THR A 1 -17.70 -11.37 5.94
N SER A 2 -18.19 -10.32 6.59
CA SER A 2 -17.56 -9.00 6.53
C SER A 2 -16.10 -9.14 6.98
N GLY A 3 -15.18 -8.47 6.29
CA GLY A 3 -13.78 -8.46 6.69
C GLY A 3 -13.54 -7.45 7.81
N CYS A 4 -12.36 -7.53 8.41
CA CYS A 4 -11.85 -6.48 9.30
C CYS A 4 -10.65 -5.82 8.64
N ASP A 5 -10.49 -4.53 8.93
CA ASP A 5 -9.41 -3.70 8.42
C ASP A 5 -8.66 -3.05 9.58
N TYR A 6 -7.34 -2.93 9.47
CA TYR A 6 -6.55 -2.04 10.31
C TYR A 6 -5.87 -1.01 9.42
N SER A 7 -5.73 0.20 9.95
CA SER A 7 -5.08 1.32 9.28
C SER A 7 -4.14 2.02 10.27
N LEU A 8 -2.93 2.34 9.82
CA LEU A 8 -1.99 3.22 10.53
C LEU A 8 -1.68 4.39 9.61
N PHE A 9 -2.05 5.60 10.02
CA PHE A 9 -1.81 6.83 9.26
C PHE A 9 -1.13 7.86 10.14
N LYS A 10 -0.41 8.80 9.51
CA LYS A 10 0.13 9.97 10.20
C LYS A 10 -1.02 10.75 10.84
N ASP A 11 -0.75 11.38 11.97
CA ASP A 11 -1.77 12.15 12.70
C ASP A 11 -2.38 13.24 11.80
N GLY A 12 -3.70 13.42 11.91
CA GLY A 12 -4.47 14.34 11.07
C GLY A 12 -4.75 13.88 9.63
N ILE A 13 -4.38 12.64 9.25
CA ILE A 13 -4.74 12.05 7.95
C ILE A 13 -5.73 10.91 8.17
N GLU A 14 -6.95 11.05 7.65
CA GLU A 14 -7.95 9.99 7.73
C GLU A 14 -7.67 8.89 6.70
N PRO A 15 -7.88 7.60 7.02
CA PRO A 15 -7.59 6.47 6.13
C PRO A 15 -8.67 6.29 5.05
N MET A 16 -9.01 7.36 4.34
CA MET A 16 -10.04 7.41 3.30
C MET A 16 -9.62 8.27 2.12
N TRP A 17 -10.22 8.03 0.95
CA TRP A 17 -9.81 8.63 -0.32
C TRP A 17 -10.29 10.10 -0.44
N GLU A 18 -11.26 10.49 0.37
CA GLU A 18 -11.79 11.85 0.46
C GLU A 18 -10.87 12.82 1.22
N ASP A 19 -9.96 12.29 2.05
CA ASP A 19 -8.99 13.10 2.79
C ASP A 19 -8.11 13.91 1.81
N ASN A 20 -7.85 15.17 2.16
CA ASN A 20 -7.09 16.09 1.32
C ASN A 20 -5.68 15.57 0.99
N TRP A 21 -5.08 14.80 1.89
CA TRP A 21 -3.76 14.20 1.70
C TRP A 21 -3.79 12.90 0.88
N ASN A 22 -4.96 12.28 0.67
CA ASN A 22 -5.07 11.01 -0.05
C ASN A 22 -5.73 11.14 -1.43
N LYS A 23 -6.58 12.15 -1.65
CA LYS A 23 -7.42 12.27 -2.86
C LYS A 23 -6.65 12.32 -4.18
N HIS A 24 -5.43 12.90 -4.18
CA HIS A 24 -4.53 12.95 -5.35
C HIS A 24 -3.49 11.82 -5.35
N GLY A 25 -3.49 11.03 -4.29
CA GLY A 25 -2.52 10.00 -4.04
C GLY A 25 -2.82 8.67 -4.69
N GLY A 26 -2.18 7.64 -4.15
CA GLY A 26 -2.42 6.27 -4.54
C GLY A 26 -1.86 5.30 -3.51
N ARG A 27 -1.72 4.04 -3.93
CA ARG A 27 -1.25 2.98 -3.05
C ARG A 27 -0.41 1.94 -3.78
N TRP A 28 0.66 1.49 -3.12
CA TRP A 28 1.34 0.24 -3.46
C TRP A 28 0.55 -0.93 -2.89
N LEU A 29 0.08 -1.85 -3.74
CA LEU A 29 -0.80 -2.94 -3.32
C LEU A 29 -0.09 -4.30 -3.37
N ILE A 30 -0.15 -5.02 -2.25
CA ILE A 30 0.25 -6.41 -2.13
C ILE A 30 -0.99 -7.25 -1.89
N THR A 31 -1.17 -8.31 -2.68
CA THR A 31 -2.27 -9.26 -2.51
C THR A 31 -1.72 -10.61 -2.11
N LEU A 32 -2.24 -11.15 -1.02
CA LEU A 32 -1.87 -12.43 -0.45
C LEU A 32 -2.99 -13.44 -0.71
N ALA A 33 -2.62 -14.62 -1.19
CA ALA A 33 -3.54 -15.74 -1.24
C ALA A 33 -3.88 -16.21 0.18
N LYS A 34 -5.08 -16.79 0.37
CA LYS A 34 -5.54 -17.26 1.69
C LYS A 34 -4.54 -18.19 2.39
N GLN A 35 -3.79 -18.98 1.61
CA GLN A 35 -2.77 -19.92 2.09
C GLN A 35 -1.57 -19.20 2.73
N GLN A 36 -1.25 -17.99 2.27
CA GLN A 36 -0.14 -17.19 2.78
C GLN A 36 -0.49 -16.45 4.07
N ARG A 37 -1.77 -16.44 4.50
CA ARG A 37 -2.20 -15.71 5.69
C ARG A 37 -1.41 -16.10 6.93
N ARG A 38 -1.23 -17.41 7.15
CA ARG A 38 -0.61 -17.93 8.38
C ARG A 38 0.91 -17.79 8.40
N THR A 39 1.55 -17.55 7.25
CA THR A 39 3.02 -17.52 7.13
C THR A 39 3.55 -16.13 6.83
N GLU A 40 2.83 -15.33 6.04
CA GLU A 40 3.32 -14.04 5.53
C GLU A 40 2.56 -12.83 6.07
N LEU A 41 1.26 -12.93 6.36
CA LEU A 41 0.42 -11.73 6.60
C LEU A 41 0.93 -10.90 7.79
N ASP A 42 1.11 -11.55 8.94
CA ASP A 42 1.52 -10.86 10.17
C ASP A 42 2.93 -10.28 10.02
N ARG A 43 3.84 -11.03 9.39
CA ARG A 43 5.20 -10.55 9.09
C ARG A 43 5.17 -9.34 8.18
N PHE A 44 4.47 -9.42 7.04
CA PHE A 44 4.37 -8.30 6.12
C PHE A 44 3.74 -7.08 6.77
N TRP A 45 2.66 -7.26 7.54
CA TRP A 45 2.03 -6.14 8.23
C TRP A 45 2.96 -5.51 9.27
N LEU A 46 3.67 -6.32 10.06
CA LEU A 46 4.65 -5.82 11.02
C LEU A 46 5.77 -5.04 10.32
N GLU A 47 6.37 -5.57 9.25
CA GLU A 47 7.39 -4.88 8.48
C GLU A 47 6.86 -3.58 7.86
N THR A 48 5.61 -3.55 7.39
CA THR A 48 4.96 -2.31 6.93
C THR A 48 4.90 -1.28 8.05
N LEU A 49 4.44 -1.67 9.25
CA LEU A 49 4.36 -0.76 10.39
C LEU A 49 5.74 -0.21 10.77
N LEU A 50 6.77 -1.07 10.79
CA LEU A 50 8.15 -0.67 11.07
C LEU A 50 8.71 0.27 10.01
N CYS A 51 8.43 0.04 8.72
CA CYS A 51 8.83 0.95 7.65
C CYS A 51 8.21 2.34 7.82
N LEU A 52 6.95 2.40 8.23
CA LEU A 52 6.23 3.65 8.46
C LEU A 52 6.81 4.41 9.66
N ILE A 53 6.82 3.81 10.85
CA ILE A 53 7.27 4.51 12.07
C ILE A 53 8.79 4.75 12.09
N GLY A 54 9.55 3.96 11.34
CA GLY A 54 10.99 4.11 11.18
C GLY A 54 11.38 5.14 10.11
N GLU A 55 10.42 5.69 9.35
CA GLU A 55 10.66 6.61 8.24
C GLU A 55 11.69 6.04 7.23
N MET A 56 11.54 4.76 6.87
CA MET A 56 12.52 3.99 6.09
C MET A 56 12.58 4.37 4.61
N PHE A 57 11.79 5.33 4.14
CA PHE A 57 11.75 5.80 2.76
C PHE A 57 12.60 7.06 2.51
N CYS A 58 13.51 7.38 3.45
CA CYS A 58 14.46 8.49 3.36
C CYS A 58 13.74 9.82 3.03
N ASP A 59 14.21 10.54 2.00
CA ASP A 59 13.68 11.83 1.57
C ASP A 59 12.21 11.77 1.10
N TYR A 60 11.67 10.56 0.88
CA TYR A 60 10.29 10.36 0.44
C TYR A 60 9.36 9.86 1.56
N SER A 61 9.82 9.75 2.82
CA SER A 61 8.95 9.32 3.92
C SER A 61 7.82 10.31 4.20
N ASP A 62 8.02 11.60 3.91
CA ASP A 62 6.97 12.62 3.97
C ASP A 62 5.85 12.40 2.94
N ASP A 63 6.14 11.72 1.83
CA ASP A 63 5.12 11.40 0.83
C ASP A 63 4.20 10.25 1.26
N VAL A 64 4.56 9.49 2.30
CA VAL A 64 3.74 8.41 2.85
C VAL A 64 2.68 8.97 3.80
N CYS A 65 1.42 8.63 3.52
CA CYS A 65 0.28 8.99 4.38
C CYS A 65 0.06 7.94 5.47
N GLY A 66 0.18 6.66 5.12
CA GLY A 66 -0.15 5.56 6.00
C GLY A 66 -0.21 4.22 5.28
N ALA A 67 -0.75 3.22 5.96
CA ALA A 67 -0.93 1.88 5.43
C ALA A 67 -2.23 1.25 5.91
N VAL A 68 -2.76 0.34 5.10
CA VAL A 68 -4.00 -0.40 5.36
C VAL A 68 -3.76 -1.88 5.14
N ILE A 69 -4.28 -2.71 6.04
CA ILE A 69 -4.42 -4.15 5.86
C ILE A 69 -5.91 -4.52 5.78
N ASN A 70 -6.29 -5.28 4.75
CA ASN A 70 -7.65 -5.79 4.56
C ASN A 70 -7.67 -7.31 4.68
N ILE A 71 -8.38 -7.82 5.68
CA ILE A 71 -8.54 -9.26 5.88
C ILE A 71 -9.85 -9.71 5.23
N ARG A 72 -9.79 -10.56 4.20
CA ARG A 72 -10.98 -11.01 3.45
C ARG A 72 -10.96 -12.51 3.21
N ALA A 73 -12.12 -13.12 2.95
CA ALA A 73 -12.21 -14.56 2.75
C ALA A 73 -11.46 -15.08 1.49
N LYS A 74 -11.39 -14.25 0.44
CA LYS A 74 -10.78 -14.60 -0.86
C LYS A 74 -9.26 -14.40 -0.90
N GLY A 75 -8.70 -13.66 0.05
CA GLY A 75 -7.31 -13.24 0.05
C GLY A 75 -7.16 -11.90 0.75
N ASP A 76 -5.97 -11.64 1.27
CA ASP A 76 -5.69 -10.46 2.07
C ASP A 76 -4.96 -9.41 1.24
N LYS A 77 -5.04 -8.16 1.65
CA LYS A 77 -4.35 -7.06 1.00
C LYS A 77 -3.61 -6.23 2.02
N ILE A 78 -2.40 -5.80 1.68
CA ILE A 78 -1.65 -4.78 2.41
C ILE A 78 -1.34 -3.67 1.43
N ALA A 79 -1.50 -2.42 1.84
CA ALA A 79 -1.24 -1.28 0.99
C ALA A 79 -0.59 -0.13 1.75
N ILE A 80 0.49 0.44 1.18
CA ILE A 80 1.05 1.73 1.60
C ILE A 80 0.44 2.82 0.74
N TRP A 81 -0.06 3.89 1.36
CA TRP A 81 -0.68 5.03 0.72
C TRP A 81 0.28 6.20 0.66
N THR A 82 0.34 6.87 -0.48
CA THR A 82 1.16 8.06 -0.69
C THR A 82 0.31 9.22 -1.16
N ARG A 83 0.76 10.45 -0.88
CA ARG A 83 -0.04 11.67 -1.07
C ARG A 83 -0.22 12.14 -2.51
N GLU A 84 0.78 11.88 -3.35
CA GLU A 84 0.81 12.36 -4.74
C GLU A 84 1.13 11.20 -5.68
N ALA A 85 0.17 10.81 -6.52
CA ALA A 85 0.35 9.74 -7.49
C ALA A 85 1.18 10.17 -8.71
N GLU A 86 1.35 11.48 -8.94
CA GLU A 86 2.14 12.01 -10.05
C GLU A 86 3.62 12.20 -9.70
N ASN A 87 4.01 12.15 -8.42
CA ASN A 87 5.41 12.13 -7.99
C ASN A 87 6.05 10.77 -8.29
N ARG A 88 6.34 10.53 -9.59
CA ARG A 88 6.85 9.26 -10.10
C ARG A 88 8.10 8.79 -9.37
N ASP A 89 9.04 9.70 -9.12
CA ASP A 89 10.34 9.33 -8.55
C ASP A 89 10.18 8.89 -7.08
N GLY A 90 9.40 9.64 -6.29
CA GLY A 90 9.07 9.24 -4.91
C GLY A 90 8.26 7.96 -4.83
N VAL A 91 7.23 7.82 -5.67
CA VAL A 91 6.39 6.61 -5.70
C VAL A 91 7.22 5.38 -6.07
N ILE A 92 8.08 5.45 -7.10
CA ILE A 92 8.95 4.33 -7.49
C ILE A 92 9.97 4.02 -6.40
N HIS A 93 10.56 5.04 -5.77
CA HIS A 93 11.51 4.85 -4.67
C HIS A 93 10.86 4.10 -3.51
N ILE A 94 9.73 4.60 -3.01
CA ILE A 94 8.95 3.97 -1.93
C ILE A 94 8.63 2.52 -2.27
N GLY A 95 8.17 2.26 -3.50
CA GLY A 95 7.82 0.91 -3.93
C GLY A 95 9.01 -0.06 -3.90
N ARG A 96 10.19 0.38 -4.36
CA ARG A 96 11.41 -0.44 -4.38
C ARG A 96 11.91 -0.74 -2.97
N VAL A 97 12.02 0.28 -2.14
CA VAL A 97 12.44 0.15 -0.73
C VAL A 97 11.47 -0.76 0.02
N TYR A 98 10.16 -0.57 -0.19
CA TYR A 98 9.16 -1.41 0.45
C TYR A 98 9.25 -2.88 0.01
N LYS A 99 9.41 -3.13 -1.29
CA LYS A 99 9.61 -4.49 -1.83
C LYS A 99 10.83 -5.18 -1.23
N GLU A 100 11.93 -4.43 -1.04
CA GLU A 100 13.16 -4.90 -0.43
C GLU A 100 12.98 -5.25 1.05
N HIS A 101 12.39 -4.37 1.86
CA HIS A 101 12.14 -4.62 3.29
C HIS A 101 11.23 -5.81 3.54
N LEU A 102 10.25 -6.05 2.67
CA LEU A 102 9.40 -7.23 2.76
C LEU A 102 10.12 -8.54 2.37
N GLY A 103 11.32 -8.46 1.80
CA GLY A 103 12.07 -9.61 1.30
C GLY A 103 11.39 -10.28 0.11
N LEU A 104 10.65 -9.52 -0.71
CA LEU A 104 9.98 -10.07 -1.89
C LEU A 104 11.03 -10.42 -2.96
N SER A 105 10.89 -11.60 -3.55
CA SER A 105 11.74 -12.02 -4.68
C SER A 105 11.65 -11.01 -5.83
N SER A 106 12.75 -10.84 -6.57
CA SER A 106 12.80 -10.00 -7.78
C SER A 106 11.75 -10.36 -8.83
N LYS A 107 11.26 -11.62 -8.83
CA LYS A 107 10.19 -12.10 -9.72
C LYS A 107 8.79 -11.60 -9.33
N VAL A 108 8.59 -11.21 -8.08
CA VAL A 108 7.31 -10.66 -7.61
C VAL A 108 7.22 -9.23 -8.09
N VAL A 109 6.14 -8.89 -8.78
CA VAL A 109 5.85 -7.52 -9.22
C VAL A 109 4.71 -6.99 -8.35
N ILE A 110 4.94 -5.85 -7.70
CA ILE A 110 3.87 -5.13 -7.00
C ILE A 110 3.41 -3.95 -7.86
N GLY A 111 2.14 -3.54 -7.69
CA GLY A 111 1.51 -2.52 -8.51
C GLY A 111 1.08 -1.30 -7.70
N TYR A 112 1.29 -0.12 -8.27
CA TYR A 112 0.81 1.14 -7.71
C TYR A 112 -0.49 1.57 -8.40
N GLN A 113 -1.49 1.93 -7.61
CA GLN A 113 -2.82 2.30 -8.08
C GLN A 113 -3.19 3.67 -7.53
N ALA A 114 -3.55 4.63 -8.39
CA ALA A 114 -4.06 5.91 -7.90
C ALA A 114 -5.47 5.76 -7.32
N HIS A 115 -5.79 6.55 -6.30
CA HIS A 115 -7.10 6.51 -5.65
C HIS A 115 -8.23 6.90 -6.61
N ALA A 116 -8.02 7.93 -7.42
CA ALA A 116 -8.99 8.37 -8.44
C ALA A 116 -9.33 7.27 -9.48
N ASP A 117 -8.36 6.46 -9.88
CA ASP A 117 -8.55 5.36 -10.82
C ASP A 117 -9.30 4.18 -10.17
N THR A 118 -9.20 4.06 -8.84
CA THR A 118 -9.83 3.01 -8.02
C THR A 118 -11.29 3.34 -7.72
N ALA A 119 -11.58 4.60 -7.38
CA ALA A 119 -12.91 5.05 -7.00
C ALA A 119 -13.92 5.00 -8.16
N THR A 120 -13.45 5.15 -9.39
CA THR A 120 -14.30 5.27 -10.59
C THR A 120 -14.59 3.95 -11.30
N LYS A 121 -13.93 2.83 -10.94
CA LYS A 121 -14.02 1.55 -11.68
C LYS A 121 -14.43 0.36 -10.82
N SER A 122 -15.65 -0.11 -11.03
CA SER A 122 -16.17 -1.40 -10.53
C SER A 122 -15.88 -2.52 -11.54
N GLY A 123 -14.63 -2.96 -11.70
CA GLY A 123 -14.27 -4.02 -12.67
C GLY A 123 -12.85 -4.57 -12.53
N SER A 124 -12.62 -5.83 -12.93
CA SER A 124 -11.49 -6.69 -12.53
C SER A 124 -10.10 -6.37 -13.12
N LEU A 125 -9.89 -5.21 -13.75
CA LEU A 125 -8.58 -4.79 -14.26
C LEU A 125 -8.32 -3.34 -13.92
N MET A 126 -8.08 -3.07 -12.64
CA MET A 126 -7.49 -1.80 -12.22
C MET A 126 -6.09 -1.68 -12.83
N LYS A 127 -5.87 -0.61 -13.59
CA LYS A 127 -4.60 -0.37 -14.26
C LYS A 127 -3.61 0.14 -13.23
N ASN A 128 -2.48 -0.54 -13.08
CA ASN A 128 -1.38 -0.02 -12.28
C ASN A 128 -0.74 1.16 -13.04
N ARG A 129 -0.53 2.28 -12.36
CA ARG A 129 0.24 3.41 -12.91
C ARG A 129 1.73 3.10 -12.94
N PHE A 130 2.22 2.42 -11.91
CA PHE A 130 3.61 1.98 -11.80
C PHE A 130 3.68 0.53 -11.33
N ILE A 131 4.81 -0.11 -11.63
CA ILE A 131 5.16 -1.46 -11.17
C ILE A 131 6.62 -1.47 -10.74
N VAL A 132 6.94 -2.25 -9.71
CA VAL A 132 8.32 -2.48 -9.22
C VAL A 132 8.54 -3.93 -8.80
#